data_AF-A0A382RS34-F1
#
_entry.id   AF-A0A382RS34-F1
#
_cell.length_a   1.000
_cell.length_b   1.000
_cell.length_c   1.000
_cell.angle_alpha   90.00
_cell.angle_beta   90.00
_cell.angle_gamma   90.00
#
_symmetry.space_group_name_H-M   'P 1'
#
loop_
_entity.id
_entity.type
_entity.pdbx_description
1 polymer ?
#
loop_
_entity_poly.entity_id
_entity_poly.type
_entity_poly.pdbx_seq_one_letter_code
_entity_poly.pdbx_strand_id
1 'polypeptide(L)' 'MALKQFRPMTPSLRQLVTIDRSSLHKGGPVKALTVGKSASGGRNSQGRMTARH' A
#
# COMPACT_ATOMS: atom_id res chain seq x y z
N MET A 1 -9.58 -15.35 2.30
CA MET A 1 -8.29 -14.75 1.92
C MET A 1 -7.20 -15.58 2.53
N ALA A 2 -6.35 -16.21 1.71
CA ALA A 2 -5.18 -16.93 2.21
C ALA A 2 -3.98 -15.98 2.32
N LEU A 3 -3.04 -16.31 3.19
CA LEU A 3 -1.75 -15.65 3.26
C LEU A 3 -0.80 -16.28 2.23
N LYS A 4 -0.04 -15.45 1.52
CA LYS A 4 1.02 -15.86 0.60
C LYS A 4 2.38 -15.75 1.30
N GLN A 5 2.99 -16.89 1.58
CA GLN A 5 4.35 -16.98 2.07
C GLN A 5 5.34 -17.01 0.89
N PHE A 6 6.46 -16.31 1.02
CA PHE A 6 7.53 -16.32 0.01
C PHE A 6 8.60 -17.35 0.33
N ARG A 7 9.22 -17.93 -0.71
CA ARG A 7 10.41 -18.77 -0.55
C ARG A 7 11.57 -17.90 -0.06
N PRO A 8 12.38 -18.35 0.92
CA PRO A 8 13.43 -17.55 1.54
C PRO A 8 14.70 -17.45 0.69
N MET A 9 14.58 -16.94 -0.55
CA MET A 9 15.71 -16.79 -1.47
C MET A 9 16.62 -15.61 -1.11
N THR A 10 16.08 -14.59 -0.43
CA THR A 10 16.84 -13.44 0.11
C THR A 10 16.48 -13.20 1.57
N PRO A 11 17.32 -12.51 2.36
CA PRO A 11 17.06 -12.23 3.77
C PRO A 11 15.72 -11.52 4.05
N SER A 12 15.33 -10.58 3.20
CA SER A 12 14.10 -9.81 3.34
C SER A 12 12.83 -10.64 3.11
N LEU A 13 12.92 -11.70 2.28
CA LEU A 13 11.77 -12.55 1.95
C LEU A 13 11.47 -13.58 3.03
N ARG A 14 12.38 -13.83 3.98
CA ARG A 14 12.21 -14.88 5.01
C ARG A 14 10.96 -14.69 5.87
N GLN A 15 10.64 -13.45 6.22
CA GLN A 15 9.50 -13.09 7.06
C GLN A 15 8.37 -12.41 6.28
N LEU A 16 8.54 -12.24 4.96
CA LEU A 16 7.53 -11.56 4.15
C LEU A 16 6.29 -12.44 4.00
N VAL A 17 5.16 -11.89 4.45
CA VAL A 17 3.83 -12.46 4.26
C VAL A 17 2.96 -11.42 3.59
N THR A 18 2.32 -11.77 2.49
CA THR A 18 1.35 -10.88 1.82
C THR A 18 -0.03 -11.54 1.75
N ILE A 19 -1.05 -10.75 1.45
CA ILE A 19 -2.41 -11.24 1.28
C ILE A 19 -2.56 -11.76 -0.15
N ASP A 20 -3.19 -12.92 -0.33
CA ASP A 20 -3.61 -13.37 -1.66
C ASP A 20 -4.75 -12.49 -2.20
N ARG A 21 -4.54 -11.92 -3.40
CA ARG A 21 -5.46 -11.01 -4.08
C ARG A 21 -6.10 -11.65 -5.33
N SER A 22 -6.04 -12.98 -5.45
CA SER A 22 -6.56 -13.75 -6.59
C SER A 22 -8.05 -13.51 -6.91
N SER A 23 -8.86 -13.25 -5.89
CA SER A 23 -10.29 -12.93 -6.03
C SER A 23 -10.59 -11.46 -6.35
N LEU A 24 -9.59 -10.58 -6.34
CA LEU A 24 -9.78 -9.17 -6.63
C LEU A 24 -9.82 -8.93 -8.14
N HIS A 25 -10.65 -7.98 -8.58
CA HIS A 25 -10.70 -7.55 -9.98
C HIS A 25 -9.30 -7.12 -10.46
N LYS A 26 -8.89 -7.61 -11.65
CA LYS A 26 -7.52 -7.43 -12.18
C LYS A 26 -7.28 -6.09 -12.87
N GLY A 27 -8.34 -5.39 -13.27
CA GLY A 27 -8.23 -4.08 -13.93
C GLY A 27 -7.96 -2.93 -12.96
N GLY A 28 -7.57 -1.79 -13.51
CA GLY A 28 -7.42 -0.54 -12.77
C GLY A 28 -8.76 0.05 -12.29
N PRO A 29 -8.72 1.06 -11.42
CA PRO A 29 -9.93 1.75 -10.97
C PRO A 29 -10.58 2.54 -12.12
N VAL A 30 -11.90 2.74 -12.03
CA VAL A 30 -12.67 3.49 -13.04
C VAL A 30 -12.25 4.97 -13.00
N LYS A 31 -11.65 5.47 -14.09
CA LYS A 31 -11.06 6.82 -14.15
C LYS A 31 -12.03 7.95 -13.76
N ALA A 32 -13.30 7.84 -14.17
CA ALA A 32 -14.33 8.83 -13.86
C ALA A 32 -14.68 8.91 -12.36
N LEU A 33 -14.38 7.86 -11.59
CA LEU A 33 -14.64 7.76 -10.16
C LEU A 33 -13.38 7.98 -9.31
N THR A 34 -12.25 8.33 -9.94
CA THR A 34 -10.97 8.54 -9.26
C THR A 34 -10.55 10.00 -9.28
N VAL A 35 -9.88 10.43 -8.21
CA VAL A 35 -9.23 11.75 -8.10
C VAL A 35 -7.80 11.59 -7.62
N GLY A 36 -6.95 12.56 -7.93
CA GLY A 36 -5.59 12.62 -7.41
C GLY A 36 -5.60 12.84 -5.89
N LYS A 37 -4.84 12.01 -5.15
CA LYS A 37 -4.67 12.16 -3.70
C LYS A 37 -3.29 12.73 -3.41
N SER A 38 -3.24 13.99 -2.98
CA SER A 38 -2.00 14.63 -2.52
C SER A 38 -1.60 14.10 -1.14
N ALA A 39 -0.34 13.72 -0.98
CA ALA A 39 0.21 13.34 0.32
C ALA A 39 0.56 14.59 1.12
N SER A 40 0.12 14.68 2.38
CA SER A 40 0.46 15.79 3.27
C SER A 40 1.88 15.70 3.85
N GLY A 41 2.53 14.53 3.75
CA GLY A 41 3.86 14.29 4.33
C GLY A 41 3.91 14.53 5.84
N GLY A 42 2.78 14.36 6.55
CA GLY A 42 2.67 14.61 7.99
C GLY A 42 2.56 16.09 8.38
N ARG A 43 2.35 17.00 7.43
CA ARG A 43 2.22 18.45 7.66
C ARG A 43 0.76 18.92 7.67
N ASN A 44 0.49 19.98 8.44
CA ASN A 44 -0.80 20.67 8.47
C ASN A 44 -0.87 21.85 7.48
N SER A 45 -1.99 22.58 7.47
CA SER A 45 -2.21 23.75 6.62
C SER A 45 -1.26 24.93 6.86
N GLN A 46 -0.58 24.97 8.01
CA GLN A 46 0.44 25.97 8.33
C GLN A 46 1.86 25.50 7.93
N GLY A 47 1.99 24.35 7.27
CA GLY A 47 3.27 23.75 6.88
C GLY A 47 4.04 23.10 8.03
N ARG A 48 3.46 23.05 9.23
CA ARG A 48 4.11 22.47 10.41
C ARG A 48 3.91 20.96 10.46
N MET A 49 4.93 20.24 10.90
CA MET A 49 4.84 18.80 11.13
C MET A 49 3.93 18.53 12.33
N THR A 50 2.84 17.81 12.10
CA THR A 50 1.88 17.42 13.14
C THR A 50 1.81 15.91 13.37
N ALA A 51 2.25 15.11 12.40
CA ALA A 51 2.40 13.67 12.53
C ALA A 51 3.83 13.25 12.18
N ARG A 52 4.40 12.33 12.96
CA ARG A 52 5.74 11.76 12.74
C ARG A 52 5.63 10.27 12.41
N HIS A 53 6.46 9.83 11.45
CA HIS A 53 6.59 8.49 10.87
C HIS A 53 5.35 7.94 10.17
#